data_AF-A0A958MA16-F1
#
_entry.id   AF-A0A958MA16-F1
#
_cell.length_a   1.000
_cell.length_b   1.000
_cell.length_c   1.000
_cell.angle_alpha   90.00
_cell.angle_beta   90.00
_cell.angle_gamma   90.00
#
_symmetry.space_group_name_H-M   'P 1'
#
loop_
_entity.id
_entity.type
_entity.pdbx_description
1 polymer ?
#
loop_
_entity_poly.entity_id
_entity_poly.type
_entity_poly.pdbx_seq_one_letter_code
_entity_poly.pdbx_strand_id
1 'polypeptide(L)' 'HGKQLEEVVINTAKRIKTTVVGTDLVGEISKGPWAGYVYGGQSLAVDAGGNILAKLADRDREVKIIEVAMK' A
#
# COMPACT_ATOMS: atom_id res chain seq x y z
N HIS A 1 8.04 6.38 3.44
CA HIS A 1 6.59 6.15 3.51
C HIS A 1 6.23 4.66 3.41
N GLY A 2 6.62 3.93 2.37
CA GLY A 2 6.12 2.55 2.18
C GLY A 2 6.35 1.52 3.30
N LYS A 3 7.46 1.58 4.07
CA LYS A 3 7.63 0.68 5.25
C LYS A 3 6.58 0.91 6.35
N GLN A 4 6.24 2.16 6.63
CA GLN A 4 5.20 2.49 7.61
C GLN A 4 3.81 2.09 7.12
N LEU A 5 3.55 2.28 5.82
CA LEU A 5 2.29 1.80 5.22
C LEU A 5 2.15 0.29 5.37
N GLU A 6 3.21 -0.47 5.11
CA GLU A 6 3.22 -1.92 5.27
C GLU A 6 2.89 -2.35 6.71
N GLU A 7 3.54 -1.76 7.71
CA GLU A 7 3.27 -2.03 9.13
C GLU A 7 1.81 -1.76 9.50
N VAL A 8 1.26 -0.61 9.07
CA VAL A 8 -0.13 -0.22 9.35
C VAL A 8 -1.11 -1.18 8.69
N VAL A 9 -0.90 -1.52 7.41
CA VAL A 9 -1.81 -2.38 6.65
C VAL A 9 -1.81 -3.79 7.23
N ILE A 10 -0.63 -4.36 7.52
CA ILE A 10 -0.51 -5.69 8.14
C ILE A 10 -1.19 -5.73 9.50
N ASN A 11 -0.89 -4.76 10.37
CA ASN A 11 -1.51 -4.69 11.69
C ASN A 11 -3.04 -4.55 11.59
N THR A 12 -3.51 -3.69 10.69
CA THR A 12 -4.95 -3.49 10.46
C THR A 12 -5.61 -4.78 10.03
N ALA A 13 -5.10 -5.45 8.99
CA ALA A 13 -5.66 -6.71 8.48
C ALA A 13 -5.77 -7.78 9.57
N LYS A 14 -4.71 -7.94 10.37
CA LYS A 14 -4.70 -8.87 11.52
C LYS A 14 -5.73 -8.52 12.59
N ARG A 15 -5.99 -7.23 12.83
CA ARG A 15 -6.93 -6.78 13.88
C ARG A 15 -8.38 -6.91 13.43
N ILE A 16 -8.69 -6.52 12.20
CA ILE A 16 -10.06 -6.52 11.68
C ILE A 16 -10.46 -7.85 11.02
N LYS A 17 -9.51 -8.78 10.87
CA LYS A 17 -9.72 -10.13 10.33
C LYS A 17 -10.29 -10.13 8.92
N THR A 18 -9.89 -9.16 8.10
CA THR A 18 -10.24 -9.11 6.68
C THR A 18 -9.06 -8.63 5.84
N THR A 19 -9.16 -8.80 4.53
CA THR A 19 -8.18 -8.30 3.57
C THR A 19 -8.15 -6.78 3.61
N VAL A 20 -6.95 -6.20 3.62
CA VAL A 20 -6.74 -4.75 3.58
C VAL A 20 -5.82 -4.40 2.42
N VAL A 21 -6.20 -3.36 1.68
CA VAL A 21 -5.40 -2.78 0.60
C VAL A 21 -4.95 -1.38 1.04
N GLY A 22 -3.66 -1.14 1.03
CA GLY A 22 -3.07 0.19 1.22
C GLY A 22 -2.48 0.68 -0.09
N THR A 23 -2.99 1.78 -0.61
CA THR A 23 -2.48 2.43 -1.83
C THR A 23 -1.64 3.66 -1.48
N ASP A 24 -0.55 3.87 -2.19
CA ASP A 24 0.30 5.06 -2.07
C ASP A 24 0.52 5.73 -3.43
N LEU A 25 0.85 7.02 -3.39
CA LEU A 25 1.20 7.83 -4.54
C LEU A 25 2.62 7.52 -5.01
N VAL A 26 2.94 7.89 -6.25
CA VAL A 26 4.31 7.86 -6.79
C VAL A 26 4.67 9.20 -7.41
N GLY A 27 5.91 9.64 -7.21
CA GLY A 27 6.46 10.87 -7.78
C GLY A 27 6.57 12.01 -6.76
N GLU A 28 6.69 13.24 -7.25
CA GLU A 28 6.87 14.44 -6.44
C GLU A 28 5.71 15.41 -6.63
N ILE A 29 5.23 16.01 -5.53
CA ILE A 29 4.37 17.19 -5.61
C ILE A 29 5.23 18.38 -5.99
N SER A 30 5.02 18.94 -7.19
CA SER A 30 5.86 20.03 -7.71
C SER A 30 5.39 21.45 -7.35
N LYS A 31 4.18 21.59 -6.79
CA LYS A 31 3.55 22.90 -6.51
C LYS A 31 2.70 22.87 -5.25
N GLY A 32 2.56 24.03 -4.62
CA GLY A 32 1.70 24.24 -3.44
C GLY A 32 2.41 23.97 -2.10
N PRO A 33 1.66 23.95 -0.99
CA PRO A 33 2.21 23.84 0.37
C PRO A 33 3.00 22.56 0.65
N TRP A 34 2.81 21.52 -0.15
CA TRP A 34 3.50 20.23 -0.04
C TRP A 34 4.53 20.01 -1.15
N ALA A 35 4.96 21.08 -1.82
CA ALA A 35 5.99 20.99 -2.85
C ALA A 35 7.28 20.34 -2.29
N GLY A 36 7.91 19.47 -3.06
CA GLY A 36 9.11 18.72 -2.67
C GLY A 36 8.84 17.42 -1.90
N TYR A 37 7.58 17.10 -1.58
CA TYR A 37 7.24 15.79 -1.02
C TYR A 37 7.33 14.72 -2.11
N VAL A 38 8.13 13.68 -1.84
CA VAL A 38 8.36 12.54 -2.72
C VAL A 38 7.69 11.28 -2.16
N TYR A 39 6.95 10.60 -3.02
CA TYR A 39 6.20 9.38 -2.74
C TYR A 39 6.77 8.23 -3.57
N GLY A 40 6.94 7.08 -2.91
CA GLY A 40 7.60 5.91 -3.48
C GLY A 40 6.63 4.86 -4.01
N GLY A 41 5.32 5.03 -3.86
CA GLY A 41 4.36 3.96 -4.16
C GLY A 41 4.50 2.84 -3.13
N GLN A 42 4.82 1.63 -3.58
CA GLN A 42 4.85 0.43 -2.73
C GLN A 42 3.49 0.09 -2.12
N SER A 43 2.41 0.39 -2.85
CA SER A 43 1.06 -0.08 -2.54
C SER A 43 1.06 -1.59 -2.28
N LEU A 44 0.21 -2.06 -1.38
CA LEU A 44 0.16 -3.47 -1.01
C LEU A 44 -1.24 -3.94 -0.65
N ALA A 45 -1.46 -5.24 -0.80
CA ALA A 45 -2.63 -5.94 -0.31
C ALA A 45 -2.20 -7.06 0.64
N VAL A 46 -2.93 -7.21 1.73
CA VAL A 46 -2.60 -8.13 2.82
C VAL A 46 -3.86 -8.89 3.24
N ASP A 47 -3.75 -10.20 3.46
CA ASP A 47 -4.85 -11.03 3.95
C ASP A 47 -5.13 -10.84 5.46
N ALA A 48 -6.20 -11.46 5.95
CA ALA A 48 -6.60 -11.41 7.36
C ALA A 48 -5.55 -11.99 8.35
N GLY A 49 -4.62 -12.81 7.87
CA GLY A 49 -3.49 -13.34 8.65
C GLY A 49 -2.31 -12.38 8.70
N GLY A 50 -2.32 -11.32 7.89
CA GLY A 50 -1.23 -10.39 7.73
C GLY A 50 -0.19 -10.82 6.69
N ASN A 51 -0.51 -11.78 5.82
CA ASN A 51 0.36 -12.19 4.72
C ASN A 51 0.19 -11.24 3.54
N ILE A 52 1.31 -10.78 2.98
CA ILE A 52 1.28 -9.91 1.80
C ILE A 52 0.86 -10.73 0.58
N LEU A 53 -0.26 -10.37 -0.03
CA LEU A 53 -0.77 -10.97 -1.27
C LEU A 53 -0.14 -10.30 -2.49
N ALA A 54 0.09 -9.00 -2.42
CA ALA A 54 0.76 -8.23 -3.46
C ALA A 54 1.47 -7.04 -2.84
N LYS A 55 2.64 -6.71 -3.39
CA LYS A 55 3.36 -5.46 -3.16
C LYS A 55 3.81 -4.91 -4.51
N LEU A 56 3.56 -3.63 -4.72
CA LEU A 56 3.83 -2.93 -5.97
C LEU A 56 5.19 -2.23 -5.92
N ALA A 57 5.63 -1.73 -7.08
CA ALA A 57 6.93 -1.14 -7.31
C ALA A 57 7.23 0.08 -6.41
N ASP A 58 8.53 0.24 -6.15
CA ASP A 58 9.09 1.48 -5.59
C ASP A 58 9.42 2.45 -6.72
N ARG A 59 8.95 3.69 -6.60
CA ARG A 59 9.20 4.80 -7.53
C ARG A 59 8.75 4.55 -8.97
N ASP A 60 7.83 3.61 -9.19
CA ASP A 60 7.23 3.38 -10.50
C ASP A 60 5.70 3.29 -10.40
N ARG A 61 5.03 3.62 -11.51
CA ARG A 61 3.58 3.48 -11.64
C ARG A 61 3.24 2.04 -11.94
N GLU A 62 2.37 1.46 -11.13
CA GLU A 62 1.94 0.08 -11.33
C GLU A 62 0.45 -0.05 -11.01
N VAL A 63 -0.24 -0.90 -11.78
CA VAL A 63 -1.60 -1.36 -11.51
C VAL A 63 -1.56 -2.87 -11.42
N LYS A 64 -2.13 -3.41 -10.35
CA LYS A 64 -2.19 -4.86 -10.14
C LYS A 64 -3.60 -5.28 -9.75
N ILE A 65 -4.10 -6.29 -10.44
CA ILE A 65 -5.36 -6.95 -10.11
C ILE A 65 -5.01 -8.17 -9.25
N ILE A 66 -5.75 -8.36 -8.17
CA ILE A 66 -5.62 -9.52 -7.30
C ILE A 66 -6.98 -10.18 -7.16
N GLU A 67 -6.99 -11.50 -7.07
CA GLU A 67 -8.17 -12.26 -6.68
C GLU A 67 -8.15 -12.44 -5.17
N VAL A 68 -9.24 -12.09 -4.51
CA VAL A 68 -9.39 -12.23 -3.06
C VAL A 68 -10.55 -13.18 -2.80
N ALA A 69 -10.27 -14.31 -2.19
CA ALA A 69 -11.31 -15.22 -1.74
C ALA A 69 -12.05 -14.60 -0.56
N MET A 70 -13.36 -14.46 -0.68
CA MET A 70 -14.23 -14.09 0.43
C MET A 70 -14.58 -15.34 1.23
N LYS A 71 -14.50 -15.25 2.56
CA LYS A 71 -15.03 -16.24 3.49
C LYS A 71 -16.34 -15.77 4.08
#